data_AF-A0A953YL51-F1
#
_entry.id   AF-A0A953YL51-F1
#
_cell.length_a   1.000
_cell.length_b   1.000
_cell.length_c   1.000
_cell.angle_alpha   90.00
_cell.angle_beta   90.00
_cell.angle_gamma   90.00
#
_symmetry.space_group_name_H-M   'P 1'
#
loop_
_entity.id
_entity.type
_entity.pdbx_description
1 polymer ?
#
loop_
_entity_poly.entity_id
_entity_poly.type
_entity_poly.pdbx_seq_one_letter_code
_entity_poly.pdbx_strand_id
1 'polypeptide(L)'
;MDAHFAQITGRTTWQRLRRGAGRIAAGLLALGIATASAAAQDTPDPLDVLVGRIAADHARFATHAERLAGNMEGYCAEEVSHDQLLDAFNVAVDSYQAVQWAQIGPAVLFDRRYRVNFWPDDNNAISRQLG
;
A
#
# COMPACT_ATOMS: atom_id res chain seq x y z
N MET A 1 -73.12 26.79 -35.60
CA MET A 1 -74.19 26.41 -34.66
C MET A 1 -73.60 26.44 -33.28
N ASP A 2 -74.10 27.42 -32.52
CA ASP A 2 -74.34 27.41 -31.08
C ASP A 2 -73.16 27.35 -30.10
N ALA A 3 -72.98 28.52 -29.48
CA ALA A 3 -72.42 28.74 -28.16
C ALA A 3 -73.22 27.98 -27.08
N HIS A 4 -72.64 27.78 -25.89
CA HIS A 4 -73.22 28.16 -24.60
C HIS A 4 -72.33 27.70 -23.42
N PHE A 5 -71.97 28.67 -22.54
CA PHE A 5 -71.90 28.62 -21.06
C PHE A 5 -71.05 27.52 -20.36
N ALA A 6 -70.34 27.73 -19.25
CA ALA A 6 -70.52 28.64 -18.12
C ALA A 6 -69.21 28.85 -17.33
N GLN A 7 -69.17 29.96 -16.60
CA GLN A 7 -68.18 30.33 -15.57
C GLN A 7 -68.13 29.29 -14.43
N ILE A 8 -67.00 29.19 -13.70
CA ILE A 8 -66.96 29.14 -12.23
C ILE A 8 -65.51 29.41 -11.73
N THR A 9 -65.46 30.48 -10.94
CA THR A 9 -64.50 30.96 -9.93
C THR A 9 -63.39 30.03 -9.40
N GLY A 10 -62.18 30.59 -9.23
CA GLY A 10 -61.12 29.96 -8.44
C GLY A 10 -59.82 30.75 -8.29
N ARG A 11 -59.87 32.07 -8.09
CA ARG A 11 -58.71 32.80 -7.54
C ARG A 11 -58.65 32.46 -6.05
N THR A 12 -57.59 31.81 -5.58
CA THR A 12 -56.90 32.06 -4.28
C THR A 12 -56.06 30.85 -3.86
N THR A 13 -54.85 30.69 -4.39
CA THR A 13 -53.87 29.75 -3.77
C THR A 13 -52.41 30.08 -4.06
N TRP A 14 -52.10 30.82 -5.13
CA TRP A 14 -50.70 31.00 -5.56
C TRP A 14 -49.92 32.16 -4.91
N GLN A 15 -50.54 32.96 -4.03
CA GLN A 15 -49.91 34.18 -3.49
C GLN A 15 -49.28 34.05 -2.09
N ARG A 16 -49.34 32.90 -1.42
CA ARG A 16 -48.76 32.72 -0.06
C ARG A 16 -47.37 32.07 0.00
N LEU A 17 -46.83 31.56 -1.10
CA LEU A 17 -45.54 30.84 -1.08
C LEU A 17 -44.29 31.70 -1.37
N ARG A 18 -44.44 33.02 -1.58
CA ARG A 18 -43.33 33.91 -2.00
C ARG A 18 -42.70 34.77 -0.90
N ARG A 19 -43.14 34.68 0.35
CA ARG A 19 -42.67 35.58 1.43
C ARG A 19 -41.83 34.92 2.53
N GLY A 20 -41.31 33.70 2.31
CA GLY A 20 -40.59 32.95 3.34
C GLY A 20 -39.12 32.59 3.05
N ALA A 21 -38.60 32.86 1.85
CA ALA A 21 -37.30 32.33 1.41
C ALA A 21 -36.15 33.34 1.36
N GLY A 22 -36.32 34.52 1.96
CA GLY A 22 -35.40 35.65 1.77
C GLY A 22 -34.38 35.91 2.89
N ARG A 23 -34.39 35.17 4.01
CA ARG A 23 -33.61 35.56 5.20
C ARG A 23 -32.72 34.49 5.86
N ILE A 24 -32.71 33.25 5.36
CA ILE A 24 -31.85 32.19 5.93
C ILE A 24 -30.57 31.97 5.10
N ALA A 25 -30.49 32.46 3.86
CA ALA A 25 -29.36 32.18 2.97
C ALA A 25 -28.12 33.07 3.17
N ALA A 26 -28.17 34.12 3.99
CA ALA A 26 -27.04 35.06 4.15
C ALA A 26 -26.20 34.87 5.44
N GLY A 27 -26.64 34.01 6.38
CA GLY A 27 -25.96 33.84 7.68
C GLY A 27 -24.99 32.66 7.76
N LEU A 28 -25.08 31.68 6.84
CA LEU A 28 -24.32 30.43 6.92
C LEU A 28 -23.17 30.31 5.90
N LEU A 29 -22.92 31.35 5.09
CA LEU A 29 -21.84 31.34 4.10
C LEU A 29 -20.54 32.01 4.60
N ALA A 30 -20.51 32.53 5.83
CA ALA A 30 -19.34 33.23 6.38
C ALA A 30 -18.53 32.40 7.40
N LEU A 31 -18.94 31.16 7.69
CA LEU A 31 -18.31 30.30 8.72
C LEU A 31 -17.62 29.04 8.15
N GLY A 32 -17.20 29.08 6.89
CA GLY A 32 -16.61 27.92 6.20
C GLY A 32 -15.17 28.08 5.72
N ILE A 33 -14.52 29.23 5.92
CA ILE A 33 -13.21 29.53 5.30
C ILE A 33 -12.06 29.61 6.33
N ALA A 34 -12.27 29.17 7.58
CA ALA A 34 -11.27 29.38 8.65
C ALA A 34 -10.58 28.11 9.18
N THR A 35 -10.50 27.01 8.42
CA THR A 35 -9.72 25.82 8.83
C THR A 35 -8.88 25.21 7.71
N ALA A 36 -8.44 26.02 6.74
CA ALA A 36 -7.23 25.67 6.00
C ALA A 36 -6.02 26.12 6.83
N SER A 37 -5.84 25.53 8.02
CA SER A 37 -4.48 25.44 8.56
C SER A 37 -3.73 24.64 7.52
N ALA A 38 -2.85 25.31 6.78
CA ALA A 38 -1.70 24.66 6.20
C ALA A 38 -0.97 24.02 7.38
N ALA A 39 -1.34 22.77 7.71
CA ALA A 39 -0.41 21.89 8.37
C ALA A 39 0.81 21.92 7.45
N ALA A 40 1.88 22.56 7.88
CA ALA A 40 3.18 22.34 7.30
C ALA A 40 3.36 20.83 7.38
N GLN A 41 3.13 20.14 6.26
CA GLN A 41 3.37 18.71 6.21
C GLN A 41 4.87 18.60 6.34
N ASP A 42 5.31 18.18 7.53
CA ASP A 42 6.69 17.86 7.81
C ASP A 42 7.04 16.72 6.85
N THR A 43 7.59 17.09 5.71
CA THR A 43 7.87 16.13 4.64
C THR A 43 9.11 15.41 5.09
N PRO A 44 9.05 14.08 5.30
CA PRO A 44 10.20 13.35 5.80
C PRO A 44 11.38 13.52 4.83
N ASP A 45 12.59 13.60 5.39
CA ASP A 45 13.80 13.65 4.59
C ASP A 45 13.80 12.43 3.65
N PRO A 46 13.92 12.62 2.32
CA PRO A 46 14.00 11.50 1.39
C PRO A 46 15.09 10.48 1.75
N LEU A 47 16.18 10.91 2.37
CA LEU A 47 17.23 10.00 2.83
C LEU A 47 16.75 9.11 3.99
N ASP A 48 15.99 9.65 4.94
CA ASP A 48 15.43 8.87 6.04
C ASP A 48 14.42 7.84 5.54
N VAL A 49 13.58 8.22 4.56
CA VAL A 49 12.66 7.31 3.89
C VAL A 49 13.42 6.18 3.20
N LEU A 50 14.49 6.51 2.48
CA LEU A 50 15.32 5.54 1.77
C LEU A 50 16.00 4.56 2.74
N VAL A 51 16.68 5.07 3.77
CA VAL A 51 17.38 4.25 4.77
C VAL A 51 16.38 3.37 5.53
N GLY A 52 15.24 3.93 5.93
CA GLY A 52 14.17 3.18 6.57
C GLY A 52 13.65 2.04 5.71
N ARG A 53 13.48 2.28 4.40
CA ARG A 53 13.04 1.23 3.47
C ARG A 53 14.08 0.12 3.30
N ILE A 54 15.37 0.47 3.17
CA ILE A 54 16.46 -0.51 3.06
C ILE A 54 16.51 -1.38 4.32
N ALA A 55 16.44 -0.76 5.51
CA ALA A 55 16.45 -1.47 6.78
C ALA A 55 15.25 -2.42 6.91
N ALA A 56 14.05 -1.95 6.56
CA ALA A 56 12.83 -2.76 6.61
C ALA A 56 12.88 -3.97 5.65
N ASP A 57 13.38 -3.78 4.43
CA ASP A 57 13.47 -4.88 3.46
C ASP A 57 14.49 -5.94 3.91
N HIS A 58 15.64 -5.52 4.47
CA HIS A 58 16.63 -6.46 5.04
C HIS A 58 16.10 -7.20 6.26
N ALA A 59 15.39 -6.51 7.17
CA ALA A 59 14.79 -7.14 8.33
C ALA A 59 13.74 -8.19 7.92
N ARG A 60 12.89 -7.84 6.93
CA ARG A 60 11.91 -8.78 6.37
C ARG A 60 12.58 -10.00 5.77
N PHE A 61 13.63 -9.82 4.95
CA PHE A 61 14.38 -10.94 4.40
C PHE A 61 15.00 -11.82 5.50
N ALA A 62 15.63 -11.23 6.52
CA ALA A 62 16.22 -11.97 7.63
C ALA A 62 15.18 -12.86 8.34
N THR A 63 14.00 -12.32 8.68
CA THR A 63 12.91 -13.07 9.30
C THR A 63 12.44 -14.25 8.44
N HIS A 64 12.31 -14.06 7.12
CA HIS A 64 11.89 -15.14 6.23
C HIS A 64 12.99 -16.20 6.02
N ALA A 65 14.26 -15.79 5.98
CA ALA A 65 15.39 -16.71 5.92
C ALA A 65 15.51 -17.57 7.20
N GLU A 66 15.29 -16.97 8.38
CA GLU A 66 15.25 -17.70 9.66
C GLU A 66 14.11 -18.73 9.68
N ARG A 67 12.92 -18.36 9.20
CA ARG A 67 11.80 -19.29 9.08
C ARG A 67 12.10 -20.43 8.10
N LEU A 68 12.73 -20.14 6.96
CA LEU A 68 13.16 -21.17 6.01
C LEU A 68 14.16 -22.13 6.67
N ALA A 69 15.14 -21.62 7.43
CA ALA A 69 16.10 -22.45 8.15
C ALA A 69 15.40 -23.40 9.14
N GLY A 70 14.48 -22.88 9.96
CA GLY A 70 13.69 -23.71 10.89
C GLY A 70 12.81 -24.75 10.17
N ASN A 71 12.17 -24.37 9.06
CA ASN A 71 11.39 -25.32 8.25
C ASN A 71 12.27 -26.41 7.62
N MET A 72 13.52 -26.10 7.25
CA MET A 72 14.47 -27.08 6.73
C MET A 72 14.85 -28.10 7.80
N GLU A 73 15.14 -27.66 9.02
CA GLU A 73 15.39 -28.55 10.16
C GLU A 73 14.18 -29.45 10.44
N GLY A 74 12.97 -28.86 10.48
CA GLY A 74 11.73 -29.61 10.65
C GLY A 74 11.42 -30.58 9.51
N TYR A 75 11.78 -30.25 8.26
CA TYR A 75 11.61 -31.13 7.12
C TYR A 75 12.53 -32.36 7.22
N CYS A 76 13.79 -32.16 7.62
CA CYS A 76 14.74 -33.25 7.88
C CYS A 76 14.31 -34.15 9.05
N ALA A 77 13.55 -33.61 10.01
CA ALA A 77 12.97 -34.34 11.13
C ALA A 77 11.58 -34.95 10.83
N GLU A 78 11.08 -34.83 9.59
CA GLU A 78 9.75 -35.29 9.15
C GLU A 78 8.56 -34.58 9.85
N GLU A 79 8.78 -33.39 10.42
CA GLU A 79 7.78 -32.58 11.13
C GLU A 79 7.09 -31.53 10.24
N VAL A 80 7.78 -31.14 9.16
CA VAL A 80 7.30 -30.15 8.17
C VAL A 80 7.15 -30.84 6.82
N SER A 81 6.06 -30.57 6.10
CA SER A 81 5.84 -31.14 4.76
C SER A 81 6.72 -30.48 3.70
N HIS A 82 6.92 -31.17 2.57
CA HIS A 82 7.63 -30.60 1.43
C HIS A 82 7.00 -29.28 0.95
N ASP A 83 5.66 -29.22 0.88
CA ASP A 83 4.94 -28.02 0.45
C ASP A 83 5.16 -26.83 1.41
N GLN A 84 5.22 -27.09 2.71
CA GLN A 84 5.51 -26.06 3.72
C GLN A 84 6.95 -25.56 3.63
N LEU A 85 7.90 -26.44 3.31
CA LEU A 85 9.29 -26.04 3.06
C LEU A 85 9.40 -25.20 1.78
N LEU A 86 8.73 -25.62 0.71
CA LEU A 86 8.75 -24.92 -0.58
C LEU A 86 8.09 -23.54 -0.48
N ASP A 87 6.98 -23.40 0.25
CA ASP A 87 6.35 -22.10 0.53
C ASP A 87 7.32 -21.16 1.27
N ALA A 88 7.96 -21.65 2.33
CA ALA A 88 8.95 -20.86 3.07
C ALA A 88 10.15 -20.46 2.19
N PHE A 89 10.58 -21.35 1.28
CA PHE A 89 11.64 -21.06 0.33
C PHE A 89 11.24 -19.92 -0.62
N ASN A 90 10.06 -20.02 -1.24
CA ASN A 90 9.56 -18.99 -2.16
C ASN A 90 9.44 -17.63 -1.47
N VAL A 91 8.88 -17.58 -0.25
CA VAL A 91 8.76 -16.34 0.53
C VAL A 91 10.13 -15.74 0.88
N ALA A 92 11.12 -16.57 1.24
CA ALA A 92 12.48 -16.11 1.47
C ALA A 92 13.14 -15.55 0.20
N VAL A 93 12.94 -16.21 -0.95
CA VAL A 93 13.45 -15.73 -2.25
C VAL A 93 12.78 -14.42 -2.65
N ASP A 94 11.46 -14.30 -2.55
CA ASP A 94 10.71 -13.08 -2.90
C ASP A 94 11.14 -11.90 -2.02
N SER A 95 11.32 -12.13 -0.72
CA SER A 95 11.83 -11.09 0.17
C SER A 95 13.30 -10.73 -0.10
N TYR A 96 14.11 -11.67 -0.57
CA TYR A 96 15.45 -11.38 -1.07
C TYR A 96 15.44 -10.53 -2.34
N GLN A 97 14.51 -10.77 -3.27
CA GLN A 97 14.37 -9.91 -4.46
C GLN A 97 14.09 -8.45 -4.07
N ALA A 98 13.34 -8.24 -2.98
CA ALA A 98 13.08 -6.90 -2.46
C ALA A 98 14.30 -6.19 -1.87
N VAL A 99 15.42 -6.87 -1.60
CA VAL A 99 16.68 -6.21 -1.17
C VAL A 99 17.65 -5.92 -2.31
N GLN A 100 17.51 -6.59 -3.45
CA GLN A 100 18.50 -6.54 -4.54
C GLN A 100 18.67 -5.18 -5.22
N TRP A 101 17.67 -4.30 -5.10
CA TRP A 101 17.77 -2.93 -5.61
C TRP A 101 18.78 -2.08 -4.82
N ALA A 102 18.99 -2.40 -3.54
CA ALA A 102 19.87 -1.66 -2.64
C ALA A 102 21.28 -2.25 -2.66
N GLN A 103 22.04 -1.99 -3.72
CA GLN A 103 23.43 -2.47 -3.89
C GLN A 103 24.47 -1.56 -3.21
N ILE A 104 24.23 -1.21 -1.94
CA ILE A 104 25.08 -0.31 -1.16
C ILE A 104 25.34 -0.89 0.24
N GLY A 105 26.37 -0.36 0.91
CA GLY A 105 26.63 -0.68 2.31
C GLY A 105 27.06 -2.14 2.54
N PRO A 106 26.67 -2.76 3.69
CA PRO A 106 27.18 -4.07 4.10
C PRO A 106 26.88 -5.21 3.13
N ALA A 107 25.83 -5.14 2.31
CA ALA A 107 25.44 -6.19 1.39
C ALA A 107 26.48 -6.45 0.28
N VAL A 108 27.24 -5.42 -0.11
CA VAL A 108 28.27 -5.52 -1.15
C VAL A 108 29.68 -5.70 -0.59
N LEU A 109 29.88 -5.47 0.72
CA LEU A 109 31.19 -5.69 1.35
C LEU A 109 31.54 -7.18 1.32
N PHE A 110 32.77 -7.49 0.90
CA PHE A 110 33.30 -8.87 0.81
C PHE A 110 32.42 -9.80 -0.02
N ASP A 111 31.75 -9.27 -1.05
CA ASP A 111 30.92 -10.05 -1.96
C ASP A 111 29.80 -10.82 -1.25
N ARG A 112 29.33 -10.30 -0.10
CA ARG A 112 28.28 -10.95 0.71
C ARG A 112 27.03 -11.30 -0.10
N ARG A 113 26.64 -10.46 -1.06
CA ARG A 113 25.52 -10.75 -1.97
C ARG A 113 25.67 -12.10 -2.69
N TYR A 114 26.87 -12.45 -3.15
CA TYR A 114 27.14 -13.69 -3.87
C TYR A 114 27.17 -14.92 -2.95
N ARG A 115 27.28 -14.70 -1.64
CA ARG A 115 27.13 -15.77 -0.63
C ARG A 115 25.67 -16.11 -0.36
N VAL A 116 24.76 -15.16 -0.60
CA VAL A 116 23.31 -15.36 -0.43
C VAL A 116 22.69 -15.84 -1.74
N ASN A 117 23.04 -15.22 -2.86
CA ASN A 117 22.55 -15.59 -4.18
C ASN A 117 23.69 -15.51 -5.20
N PHE A 118 24.24 -16.67 -5.55
CA PHE A 118 25.27 -16.78 -6.57
C PHE A 118 24.61 -16.85 -7.95
N TRP A 119 24.45 -15.69 -8.59
CA TRP A 119 23.88 -15.56 -9.93
C TRP A 119 24.56 -14.43 -10.72
N PRO A 120 24.81 -14.58 -12.04
CA PRO A 120 24.63 -15.80 -12.83
C PRO A 120 25.68 -16.88 -12.52
N ASP A 121 25.31 -18.17 -12.63
CA ASP A 121 26.21 -19.32 -12.49
C ASP A 121 26.58 -19.89 -13.88
N ASP A 122 27.35 -19.12 -14.65
CA ASP A 122 27.69 -19.45 -16.05
C ASP A 122 28.47 -20.77 -16.19
N ASN A 123 29.20 -21.15 -15.15
CA ASN A 123 30.02 -22.35 -15.15
C ASN A 123 29.32 -23.54 -14.50
N ASN A 124 28.07 -23.42 -14.07
CA ASN A 124 27.34 -24.47 -13.35
C ASN A 124 28.12 -24.99 -12.12
N ALA A 125 28.72 -24.06 -11.37
CA ALA A 125 29.53 -24.38 -10.21
C ALA A 125 28.71 -25.00 -9.08
N ILE A 126 27.47 -24.55 -8.88
CA ILE A 126 26.60 -25.05 -7.80
C ILE A 126 26.22 -26.51 -8.05
N SER A 127 25.70 -26.85 -9.23
CA SER A 127 25.27 -28.23 -9.50
C SER A 127 26.41 -29.24 -9.47
N ARG A 128 27.64 -28.83 -9.82
CA ARG A 128 28.82 -29.71 -9.69
C ARG A 128 29.18 -30.06 -8.25
N GLN A 129 28.76 -29.26 -7.26
CA GLN A 129 29.04 -29.51 -5.84
C GLN A 129 27.93 -30.28 -5.13
N LEU A 130 26.69 -30.21 -5.65
CA LEU A 130 25.52 -30.88 -5.08
C LEU A 130 25.23 -32.27 -5.69
N GLY A 131 25.98 -32.65 -6.73
CA GLY A 131 25.86 -33.92 -7.45
C GLY A 131 26.68 -35.06 -6.84
#